data_AF-A0A9E0QC54-F1
#
_entry.id   AF-A0A9E0QC54-F1
#
_cell.length_a   1.000
_cell.length_b   1.000
_cell.length_c   1.000
_cell.angle_alpha   90.00
_cell.angle_beta   90.00
_cell.angle_gamma   90.00
#
_symmetry.space_group_name_H-M   'P 1'
#
loop_
_entity.id
_entity.type
_entity.pdbx_description
1 polymer ?
#
loop_
_entity_poly.entity_id
_entity_poly.type
_entity_poly.pdbx_seq_one_letter_code
_entity_poly.pdbx_strand_id
1 'polypeptide(L)'
;MSILIIFLSVFFYVILGTAYVKGYDFVKSHSPGNLVKFYLIMATIRILLVATIVAVYVLLSKDREDSIHFSAMFLGMYVVTMVVTLILKH
;
A
#
# COMPACT_ATOMS: atom_id res chain seq x y z
N MET A 1 9.21 -17.48 6.21
CA MET A 1 8.81 -16.62 5.06
C MET A 1 9.64 -16.85 3.78
N SER A 2 8.99 -17.10 2.64
CA SER A 2 9.64 -17.32 1.34
C SER A 2 10.06 -16.03 0.63
N ILE A 3 11.14 -16.08 -0.16
CA ILE A 3 11.63 -14.95 -0.96
C ILE A 3 10.59 -14.44 -1.97
N LEU A 4 9.71 -15.33 -2.45
CA LEU A 4 8.62 -14.98 -3.34
C LEU A 4 7.62 -14.02 -2.68
N ILE A 5 7.30 -14.25 -1.39
CA ILE A 5 6.36 -13.41 -0.64
C ILE A 5 6.94 -12.01 -0.45
N ILE A 6 8.23 -11.93 -0.14
CA ILE A 6 8.93 -10.65 0.00
C ILE A 6 8.89 -9.89 -1.33
N PHE A 7 9.26 -10.56 -2.43
CA PHE A 7 9.24 -9.96 -3.76
C PHE A 7 7.83 -9.47 -4.16
N LEU A 8 6.80 -10.28 -3.94
CA LEU A 8 5.42 -9.91 -4.24
C LEU A 8 4.94 -8.73 -3.40
N SER A 9 5.37 -8.66 -2.13
CA SER A 9 5.03 -7.56 -1.23
C SER A 9 5.67 -6.24 -1.69
N VAL A 10 6.96 -6.28 -2.06
CA VAL A 10 7.65 -5.11 -2.63
C VAL A 10 6.98 -4.67 -3.92
N PHE A 11 6.69 -5.61 -4.82
CA PHE A 11 6.03 -5.33 -6.09
C PHE A 11 4.65 -4.69 -5.91
N PHE A 12 3.85 -5.18 -4.96
CA PHE A 12 2.57 -4.60 -4.59
C PHE A 12 2.69 -3.12 -4.17
N TYR A 13 3.65 -2.79 -3.30
CA TYR A 13 3.85 -1.41 -2.87
C TYR A 13 4.37 -0.49 -3.98
N VAL A 14 5.23 -1.01 -4.87
CA VAL A 14 5.71 -0.27 -6.06
C VAL A 14 4.55 0.08 -6.98
N ILE A 15 3.63 -0.87 -7.24
CA ILE A 15 2.42 -0.61 -8.03
C ILE A 15 1.55 0.45 -7.36
N LEU A 16 1.27 0.31 -6.06
CA LEU A 16 0.46 1.28 -5.32
C LEU A 16 1.06 2.69 -5.32
N GLY A 17 2.37 2.79 -5.08
CA GLY A 17 3.09 4.06 -5.10
C GLY A 17 3.04 4.72 -6.48
N THR A 18 3.30 3.94 -7.53
CA THR A 18 3.25 4.43 -8.93
C THR A 18 1.85 4.87 -9.32
N ALA A 19 0.83 4.08 -8.97
CA ALA A 19 -0.57 4.41 -9.22
C ALA A 19 -0.98 5.72 -8.51
N TYR A 20 -0.52 5.92 -7.27
CA TYR A 20 -0.77 7.16 -6.53
C TYR A 20 -0.10 8.37 -7.19
N VAL A 21 1.18 8.27 -7.55
CA VAL A 21 1.93 9.36 -8.18
C VAL A 21 1.27 9.77 -9.50
N LYS A 22 0.98 8.79 -10.37
CA LYS A 22 0.33 9.05 -11.66
C LYS A 22 -1.10 9.58 -11.50
N GLY A 23 -1.88 9.00 -10.60
CA GLY A 23 -3.24 9.44 -10.32
C GLY A 23 -3.27 10.88 -9.76
N TYR A 24 -2.33 11.22 -8.90
CA TYR A 24 -2.19 12.58 -8.37
C TYR A 24 -1.89 13.59 -9.49
N ASP A 25 -0.89 13.30 -10.33
CA ASP A 25 -0.51 14.21 -11.43
C ASP A 25 -1.66 14.39 -12.43
N PHE A 26 -2.42 13.32 -12.69
CA PHE A 26 -3.60 13.37 -13.54
C PHE A 26 -4.73 14.24 -12.95
N VAL A 27 -5.09 14.01 -11.68
CA VAL A 27 -6.16 14.80 -11.03
C VAL A 27 -5.74 16.26 -10.85
N LYS A 28 -4.47 16.51 -10.51
CA LYS A 28 -3.94 17.89 -10.37
C LYS A 28 -4.01 18.66 -11.69
N SER A 29 -3.69 18.02 -12.81
CA SER A 29 -3.69 18.66 -14.13
C SER A 29 -5.08 18.87 -14.73
N HIS A 30 -6.01 17.93 -14.52
CA HIS A 30 -7.32 17.96 -15.17
C HIS A 30 -8.44 18.49 -14.27
N SER A 31 -8.34 18.30 -12.95
CA SER A 31 -9.43 18.61 -12.01
C SER A 31 -8.89 18.85 -10.58
N PRO A 32 -8.12 19.93 -10.35
CA PRO A 32 -7.48 20.20 -9.05
C PRO A 32 -8.48 20.30 -7.89
N GLY A 33 -9.73 20.73 -8.16
CA GLY A 33 -10.80 20.77 -7.16
C GLY A 33 -11.20 19.39 -6.60
N ASN A 34 -10.83 18.30 -7.28
CA ASN A 34 -11.10 16.92 -6.83
C ASN A 34 -9.91 16.25 -6.12
N LEU A 35 -8.80 16.98 -5.87
CA LEU A 35 -7.62 16.41 -5.19
C LEU A 35 -7.94 15.83 -3.81
N VAL A 36 -8.78 16.51 -3.03
CA VAL A 36 -9.21 16.02 -1.71
C VAL A 36 -9.94 14.68 -1.83
N LYS A 37 -10.85 14.55 -2.80
CA LYS A 37 -11.57 13.29 -3.06
C LYS A 37 -10.60 12.19 -3.51
N PHE A 38 -9.64 12.51 -4.37
CA PHE A 38 -8.62 11.57 -4.80
C PHE A 38 -7.80 11.04 -3.61
N TYR A 39 -7.35 11.92 -2.70
CA TYR A 39 -6.62 11.51 -1.50
C TYR A 39 -7.44 10.55 -0.64
N LEU A 40 -8.71 10.88 -0.37
CA LEU A 40 -9.60 10.03 0.44
C LEU A 40 -9.83 8.66 -0.23
N ILE A 41 -10.18 8.64 -1.52
CA ILE A 41 -10.41 7.40 -2.26
C ILE A 41 -9.15 6.53 -2.26
N MET A 42 -7.99 7.12 -2.57
CA MET A 42 -6.72 6.38 -2.58
C MET A 42 -6.26 5.92 -1.19
N ALA A 43 -6.61 6.66 -0.13
CA ALA A 43 -6.36 6.21 1.23
C ALA A 43 -7.24 5.00 1.58
N THR A 44 -8.53 5.06 1.26
CA THR A 44 -9.48 3.96 1.47
C THR A 44 -9.05 2.71 0.70
N ILE A 45 -8.75 2.83 -0.60
CA ILE A 45 -8.28 1.70 -1.43
C ILE A 45 -7.02 1.07 -0.82
N ARG A 46 -6.05 1.88 -0.40
CA ARG A 46 -4.81 1.37 0.19
C ARG A 46 -5.06 0.63 1.50
N ILE A 47 -5.86 1.18 2.41
CA ILE A 47 -6.19 0.53 3.68
C ILE A 47 -6.90 -0.80 3.44
N LEU A 48 -7.90 -0.82 2.55
CA LEU A 48 -8.67 -2.03 2.25
C LEU A 48 -7.78 -3.13 1.64
N LEU A 49 -6.93 -2.79 0.68
CA LEU A 49 -6.03 -3.76 0.07
C LEU A 49 -5.00 -4.30 1.07
N VAL A 50 -4.38 -3.43 1.85
CA VAL A 50 -3.38 -3.83 2.85
C VAL A 50 -4.01 -4.72 3.91
N ALA A 51 -5.16 -4.31 4.47
CA ALA A 51 -5.88 -5.10 5.45
C ALA A 51 -6.32 -6.46 4.89
N THR A 52 -6.81 -6.50 3.66
CA THR A 52 -7.24 -7.74 3.00
C THR A 52 -6.05 -8.70 2.82
N ILE A 53 -4.90 -8.22 2.34
CA ILE A 53 -3.72 -9.07 2.13
C ILE A 53 -3.21 -9.63 3.46
N VAL A 54 -3.12 -8.79 4.49
CA VAL A 54 -2.71 -9.23 5.83
C VAL A 54 -3.69 -10.25 6.38
N ALA A 55 -4.99 -9.99 6.32
CA ALA A 55 -6.01 -10.92 6.80
C ALA A 55 -5.95 -12.25 6.05
N VAL A 56 -5.87 -12.24 4.72
CA VAL A 56 -5.76 -13.46 3.90
C VAL A 56 -4.50 -14.24 4.25
N TYR A 57 -3.35 -13.58 4.39
CA TYR A 57 -2.11 -14.26 4.76
C TYR A 57 -2.21 -14.92 6.13
N VAL A 58 -2.72 -14.19 7.14
CA VAL A 58 -2.86 -14.70 8.51
C VAL A 58 -3.86 -15.86 8.56
N LEU A 59 -4.98 -15.79 7.83
CA LEU A 59 -5.99 -16.85 7.80
C LEU A 59 -5.50 -18.13 7.09
N LEU A 60 -4.61 -18.00 6.11
CA LEU A 60 -4.05 -19.14 5.38
C LEU A 60 -2.78 -19.71 6.02
N SER A 61 -2.10 -18.91 6.84
CA SER A 61 -0.88 -19.36 7.50
C SER A 61 -1.20 -20.33 8.63
N LYS A 62 -0.50 -21.47 8.63
CA LYS A 62 -0.55 -22.44 9.73
C LYS A 62 0.40 -22.09 10.87
N ASP A 63 1.37 -21.21 10.60
CA ASP A 63 2.41 -20.81 11.52
C ASP A 63 2.17 -19.38 12.03
N ARG A 64 2.12 -19.25 13.35
CA ARG A 64 1.85 -17.98 14.02
C ARG A 64 3.03 -17.01 13.93
N GLU A 65 4.26 -17.51 14.00
CA GLU A 65 5.48 -16.71 13.95
C GLU A 65 5.64 -16.10 12.55
N ASP A 66 5.47 -16.91 11.50
CA ASP A 66 5.48 -16.44 10.11
C ASP A 66 4.37 -15.40 9.82
N SER A 67 3.20 -15.55 10.46
CA SER A 67 2.10 -14.59 10.36
C SER A 67 2.44 -13.24 10.98
N ILE A 68 3.09 -13.25 12.14
CA ILE A 68 3.52 -12.04 12.85
C ILE A 68 4.61 -11.33 12.04
N HIS A 69 5.63 -12.05 11.59
CA HIS A 69 6.71 -11.48 10.79
C HIS A 69 6.21 -10.88 9.48
N PHE A 70 5.33 -11.58 8.75
CA PHE A 70 4.74 -11.05 7.54
C PHE A 70 3.94 -9.77 7.82
N SER A 71 3.06 -9.80 8.82
CA SER A 71 2.22 -8.64 9.16
C SER A 71 3.07 -7.44 9.54
N ALA A 72 4.10 -7.63 10.37
CA ALA A 72 5.02 -6.57 10.77
C ALA A 72 5.78 -5.98 9.56
N MET A 73 6.32 -6.83 8.68
CA MET A 73 7.00 -6.37 7.46
C MET A 73 6.03 -5.63 6.53
N PHE A 74 4.86 -6.21 6.28
CA PHE A 74 3.89 -5.68 5.33
C PHE A 74 3.31 -4.34 5.79
N LEU A 75 2.97 -4.22 7.08
CA LEU A 75 2.54 -2.94 7.67
C LEU A 75 3.69 -1.94 7.78
N GLY A 76 4.92 -2.39 8.04
CA GLY A 76 6.11 -1.53 7.99
C GLY A 76 6.29 -0.87 6.62
N MET A 77 6.19 -1.65 5.54
CA MET A 77 6.25 -1.13 4.17
C MET A 77 5.10 -0.18 3.83
N TYR A 78 3.91 -0.39 4.40
CA TYR A 78 2.79 0.54 4.27
C TYR A 78 3.15 1.93 4.82
N VAL A 79 3.70 1.97 6.04
CA VAL A 79 4.13 3.23 6.68
C VAL A 79 5.21 3.91 5.84
N VAL A 80 6.22 3.15 5.39
CA VAL A 80 7.28 3.69 4.51
C VAL A 80 6.68 4.29 3.23
N THR A 81 5.75 3.59 2.59
CA THR A 81 5.09 4.08 1.37
C THR A 81 4.28 5.35 1.64
N MET A 82 3.62 5.46 2.80
CA MET A 82 2.92 6.68 3.19
C MET A 82 3.89 7.86 3.34
N VAL A 83 5.02 7.67 4.02
CA VAL A 83 6.05 8.70 4.17
C VAL A 83 6.61 9.12 2.81
N VAL A 84 6.97 8.16 1.95
CA VAL A 84 7.51 8.45 0.61
C VAL A 84 6.50 9.21 -0.25
N THR A 85 5.22 8.81 -0.22
CA THR A 85 4.18 9.48 -1.01
C THR A 85 3.84 10.88 -0.50
N LEU A 86 4.02 11.15 0.80
CA LEU A 86 3.97 12.51 1.34
C LEU A 86 5.13 13.34 0.80
N ILE A 87 6.37 12.87 0.95
CA ILE A 87 7.58 13.58 0.49
C ILE A 87 7.54 13.90 -1.01
N LEU A 88 7.00 12.99 -1.83
CA LEU A 88 6.97 13.20 -3.28
C LEU A 88 5.93 14.23 -3.74
N LYS A 89 4.83 14.41 -3.00
CA LYS A 89 3.64 15.15 -3.47
C LYS A 89 3.15 16.25 -2.53
N HIS A 90 3.88 16.53 -1.44
CA HIS A 90 3.75 17.71 -0.58
C HIS A 90 5.14 18.34 -0.42
#